data_AF-A0A9P5X6K4-F1
#
_entry.id   AF-A0A9P5X6K4-F1
#
_cell.length_a   1.000
_cell.length_b   1.000
_cell.length_c   1.000
_cell.angle_alpha   90.00
_cell.angle_beta   90.00
_cell.angle_gamma   90.00
#
_symmetry.space_group_name_H-M   'P 1'
#
loop_
_entity.id
_entity.type
_entity.pdbx_description
1 polymer ?
#
loop_
_entity_poly.entity_id
_entity_poly.type
_entity_poly.pdbx_seq_one_letter_code
_entity_poly.pdbx_strand_id
1 'polypeptide(L)' 'MNHKLSPVYSLPPEILEEIFVHSLPAFPVLSHEVAPLLLCSVCSSWRNVALHSSRLW' A
#
# COMPACT_ATOMS: atom_id res chain seq x y z
N MET A 1 -2.91 -14.20 25.73
CA MET A 1 -3.67 -13.02 25.27
C MET A 1 -3.45 -12.92 23.76
N ASN A 2 -4.43 -13.34 22.97
CA ASN A 2 -4.27 -13.50 21.53
C ASN A 2 -4.69 -12.19 20.87
N HIS A 3 -3.79 -11.20 20.85
CA HIS A 3 -4.04 -9.99 20.08
C HIS A 3 -4.09 -10.39 18.61
N LYS A 4 -5.29 -10.48 18.03
CA LYS A 4 -5.47 -10.63 16.59
C LYS A 4 -4.82 -9.42 15.93
N LEU A 5 -3.62 -9.60 15.38
CA LEU A 5 -3.06 -8.66 14.43
C LEU A 5 -4.08 -8.52 13.29
N SER A 6 -4.30 -7.29 12.83
CA SER A 6 -5.20 -7.04 11.70
C SER A 6 -4.90 -8.01 10.55
N PRO A 7 -5.92 -8.60 9.88
CA PRO A 7 -5.71 -9.55 8.79
C PRO A 7 -4.80 -9.02 7.67
N VAL A 8 -4.74 -7.68 7.51
CA VAL A 8 -3.89 -7.01 6.52
C VAL A 8 -2.40 -7.31 6.70
N TYR A 9 -1.96 -7.66 7.91
CA TYR A 9 -0.56 -8.02 8.18
C TYR A 9 -0.21 -9.46 7.77
N SER A 10 -1.21 -10.29 7.48
CA SER A 10 -1.01 -11.66 7.00
C SER A 10 -1.16 -11.79 5.48
N LEU A 11 -1.46 -10.69 4.77
CA LEU A 11 -1.60 -10.72 3.33
C LEU A 11 -0.24 -10.91 2.65
N PRO A 12 -0.17 -11.74 1.60
CA PRO A 12 0.97 -11.74 0.70
C PRO A 12 1.20 -10.35 0.08
N PRO A 13 2.45 -9.97 -0.22
CA PRO A 13 2.76 -8.67 -0.81
C PRO A 13 2.04 -8.44 -2.15
N GLU A 14 1.77 -9.49 -2.93
CA GLU A 14 1.06 -9.40 -4.22
C GLU A 14 -0.41 -9.01 -4.04
N ILE A 15 -1.05 -9.53 -2.98
CA ILE A 15 -2.43 -9.16 -2.64
C ILE A 15 -2.48 -7.72 -2.11
N LEU A 16 -1.47 -7.33 -1.33
CA LEU A 16 -1.36 -5.95 -0.85
C LEU A 16 -1.14 -4.96 -2.00
N GLU A 17 -0.30 -5.33 -2.98
CA GLU A 17 -0.09 -4.56 -4.21
C GLU A 17 -1.39 -4.39 -5.01
N GLU A 18 -2.20 -5.45 -5.16
CA GLU A 18 -3.47 -5.35 -5.89
C GLU A 18 -4.45 -4.38 -5.20
N ILE A 19 -4.51 -4.43 -3.86
CA ILE A 19 -5.28 -3.46 -3.08
C ILE A 19 -4.78 -2.03 -3.32
N PHE A 20 -3.45 -1.84 -3.35
CA PHE A 20 -2.84 -0.54 -3.60
C PHE A 20 -3.20 0.01 -4.99
N VAL A 21 -3.17 -0.83 -6.03
CA VAL A 21 -3.56 -0.44 -7.40
C VAL A 21 -5.02 0.01 -7.44
N HIS A 22 -5.91 -0.67 -6.73
CA HIS A 22 -7.31 -0.26 -6.62
C HIS A 22 -7.54 1.00 -5.77
N SER A 23 -6.54 1.45 -5.02
CA SER A 23 -6.59 2.68 -4.22
C SER A 23 -6.02 3.91 -4.94
N LEU A 24 -5.48 3.74 -6.16
CA LEU A 24 -4.93 4.84 -6.93
C LEU A 24 -6.00 5.87 -7.30
N PRO A 25 -5.65 7.17 -7.33
CA PRO A 25 -6.56 8.19 -7.81
C PRO A 25 -6.87 7.99 -9.30
N ALA A 26 -8.06 8.42 -9.73
CA ALA A 26 -8.48 8.31 -11.14
C ALA A 26 -7.57 9.10 -12.11
N PHE A 27 -6.88 10.13 -11.60
CA PHE A 27 -5.90 10.92 -12.33
C PHE A 27 -4.62 11.04 -11.49
N PRO A 28 -3.42 11.09 -12.11
CA PRO A 28 -2.18 11.29 -11.39
C PRO A 28 -2.22 12.59 -10.57
N VAL A 29 -1.95 12.49 -9.27
CA VAL A 29 -1.87 13.64 -8.35
C VAL A 29 -0.52 13.60 -7.65
N LEU A 30 0.25 14.69 -7.78
CA LEU A 30 1.52 14.86 -7.08
C LEU A 30 1.25 15.39 -5.66
N SER A 31 0.83 14.50 -4.75
CA SER A 31 0.62 14.83 -3.34
C SER A 31 1.02 13.65 -2.44
N HIS A 32 1.58 13.96 -1.27
CA HIS A 32 1.86 12.96 -0.23
C HIS A 32 0.59 12.41 0.43
N GLU A 33 -0.55 13.08 0.21
CA GLU A 33 -1.86 12.71 0.78
C GLU A 33 -2.64 11.75 -0.11
N VAL A 34 -2.11 11.36 -1.27
CA VAL A 34 -2.73 10.39 -2.18
C VAL A 34 -1.83 9.20 -2.45
N ALA A 35 -2.42 8.06 -2.81
CA ALA A 35 -1.66 6.92 -3.31
C ALA A 35 -0.91 7.30 -4.61
N PRO A 36 0.30 6.75 -4.83
CA PRO A 36 0.97 5.74 -4.00
C PRO A 36 1.74 6.30 -2.79
N LEU A 37 2.00 7.60 -2.73
CA LEU A 37 2.85 8.21 -1.70
C LEU A 37 2.26 8.09 -0.29
N LEU A 38 0.94 8.21 -0.14
CA LEU A 38 0.24 7.99 1.13
C LEU A 38 0.51 6.59 1.69
N LEU A 39 0.51 5.57 0.84
CA LEU A 39 0.73 4.17 1.24
C LEU A 39 2.13 3.95 1.82
N CYS A 40 3.12 4.68 1.29
CA CYS A 40 4.47 4.69 1.83
C CYS A 40 4.56 5.24 3.26
N SER A 41 3.56 5.99 3.75
CA SER A 41 3.60 6.58 5.10
C SER A 41 3.05 5.67 6.20
N VAL A 42 2.34 4.58 5.86
CA VAL A 42 1.62 3.74 6.83
C VAL A 42 2.57 2.92 7.71
N CYS A 43 3.43 2.11 7.10
CA CYS A 43 4.46 1.33 7.80
C CYS A 43 5.59 0.92 6.83
N SER A 44 6.68 0.36 7.36
CA SER A 44 7.82 -0.07 6.56
C SER A 44 7.48 -1.18 5.55
N SER A 45 6.60 -2.11 5.90
CA SER A 45 6.16 -3.19 5.02
C SER A 45 5.37 -2.65 3.82
N TRP A 46 4.41 -1.73 4.06
CA TRP A 46 3.64 -1.09 2.99
C TRP A 46 4.52 -0.25 2.08
N ARG A 47 5.46 0.51 2.66
CA ARG A 47 6.46 1.26 1.90
C ARG A 47 7.30 0.35 1.01
N ASN A 48 7.71 -0.81 1.51
CA ASN A 48 8.51 -1.75 0.72
C ASN A 48 7.72 -2.27 -0.50
N VAL A 49 6.45 -2.65 -0.31
CA VAL A 49 5.59 -3.09 -1.41
C VAL A 49 5.35 -1.95 -2.41
N ALA A 50 5.03 -0.75 -1.93
CA ALA A 50 4.72 0.39 -2.79
C ALA A 50 5.92 0.88 -3.64
N LEU A 51 7.14 0.86 -3.08
CA LEU A 51 8.34 1.29 -3.81
C LEU A 51 8.84 0.27 -4.83
N HIS A 52 8.55 -1.02 -4.65
CA HIS A 52 9.00 -2.09 -5.56
C HIS A 52 7.95 -2.53 -6.58
N SER A 53 6.72 -2.01 -6.50
CA SER A 53 5.68 -2.26 -7.49
C SER A 53 5.71 -1.21 -8.59
N SER A 54 6.04 -1.62 -9.81
CA SER A 54 5.98 -0.75 -11.00
C SER A 54 4.57 -0.40 -11.44
N ARG A 55 3.53 -1.09 -10.94
CA ARG A 55 2.13 -0.83 -11.29
C ARG A 55 1.56 0.40 -10.58
N LEU A 56 2.23 0.89 -9.54
CA LEU A 56 1.81 2.02 -8.72
C LEU A 56 2.36 3.36 -9.18
N TRP A 57 3.32 3.36 -10.11
CA TRP A 57 4.05 4.53 -10.61
C TRP A 57 3.87 4.67 -12.13
#